data_AF-A0A4Z0WCI8-F1
#
_entry.id   AF-A0A4Z0WCI8-F1
#
_cell.length_a   1.000
_cell.length_b   1.000
_cell.length_c   1.000
_cell.angle_alpha   90.00
_cell.angle_beta   90.00
_cell.angle_gamma   90.00
#
_symmetry.space_group_name_H-M   'P 1'
#
loop_
_entity.id
_entity.type
_entity.pdbx_description
1 polymer ?
#
loop_
_entity_poly.entity_id
_entity_poly.type
_entity_poly.pdbx_seq_one_letter_code
_entity_poly.pdbx_strand_id
1 'polypeptide(L)'
;MTLRPGWILLVIAIWLSGLGVVYSSHQTRHMHAEVNRLTQIHDDLMVEWGRLTLEQGALASPMLLEQRAGQLQLREPESAQIELLPEVSR
;
A
#
# COMPACT_ATOMS: atom_id res chain seq x y z
N MET A 1 41.84 43.33 -23.19
CA MET A 1 40.77 42.32 -23.02
C MET A 1 39.83 42.79 -21.91
N THR A 2 38.83 43.60 -22.24
CA THR A 2 37.80 44.01 -21.26
C THR A 2 36.72 42.95 -21.25
N LEU A 3 36.81 42.03 -20.29
CA LEU A 3 35.77 41.02 -20.05
C LEU A 3 34.47 41.76 -19.72
N ARG A 4 33.50 41.73 -20.63
CA ARG A 4 32.21 42.39 -20.43
C ARG A 4 31.53 41.74 -19.22
N PRO A 5 31.04 42.52 -18.24
CA PRO A 5 30.53 42.01 -16.97
C PRO A 5 29.38 40.99 -17.13
N GLY A 6 28.64 41.05 -18.25
CA GLY A 6 27.60 40.06 -18.56
C GLY A 6 28.10 38.62 -18.67
N TRP A 7 29.32 38.38 -19.16
CA TRP A 7 29.87 37.02 -19.26
C TRP A 7 30.16 36.42 -17.89
N ILE A 8 30.67 37.25 -16.96
CA ILE A 8 30.95 36.83 -15.58
C ILE A 8 29.64 36.45 -14.88
N LEU A 9 28.57 37.24 -15.07
CA LEU A 9 27.25 36.92 -14.53
C LEU A 9 26.70 35.59 -15.05
N LEU A 10 26.85 35.31 -16.35
CA LEU A 10 26.41 34.04 -16.93
C LEU A 10 27.19 32.85 -16.38
N VAL A 11 28.52 32.98 -16.23
CA VAL A 11 29.35 31.92 -15.63
C VAL A 11 28.93 31.63 -14.20
N ILE A 12 28.69 32.68 -13.40
CA ILE A 12 28.21 32.54 -12.02
C ILE A 12 26.82 31.88 -11.98
N ALA A 13 25.91 32.27 -12.88
CA ALA A 13 24.57 31.69 -12.94
C ALA A 13 24.60 30.19 -13.27
N ILE A 14 25.45 29.76 -14.20
CA ILE A 14 25.64 28.34 -14.55
C ILE A 14 26.22 27.57 -13.36
N TRP A 15 27.22 28.13 -12.69
CA TRP A 15 27.83 27.53 -11.49
C TRP A 15 26.80 27.33 -10.37
N LEU A 16 26.01 28.36 -10.07
CA LEU A 16 24.95 28.29 -9.06
C LEU A 16 23.86 27.29 -9.44
N SER A 17 23.49 27.22 -10.72
CA SER A 17 22.54 26.23 -11.22
C SER A 17 23.03 24.80 -11.01
N GLY A 18 24.30 24.51 -11.35
CA GLY A 18 24.89 23.19 -11.14
C GLY A 18 24.94 22.79 -9.65
N LEU A 19 25.35 23.71 -8.78
CA LEU A 19 25.33 23.50 -7.32
C LEU A 19 23.92 23.23 -6.80
N GLY A 20 22.92 23.97 -7.28
CA GLY A 20 21.52 23.76 -6.92
C GLY A 20 21.00 22.37 -7.28
N VAL A 21 21.35 21.87 -8.47
CA VAL A 21 20.96 20.51 -8.91
C VAL A 21 21.60 19.44 -8.02
N VAL A 22 22.91 19.55 -7.73
CA VAL A 22 23.61 18.59 -6.86
C VAL A 22 23.04 18.60 -5.44
N TYR A 23 22.78 19.79 -4.90
CA TYR A 23 22.18 19.95 -3.57
C TYR A 23 20.79 19.32 -3.50
N SER A 24 19.95 19.56 -4.52
CA SER A 24 18.63 18.95 -4.63
C SER A 24 18.72 17.43 -4.67
N SER A 25 19.62 16.86 -5.49
CA SER A 25 19.83 15.40 -5.55
C SER A 25 20.28 14.80 -4.22
N HIS A 26 21.15 15.50 -3.48
CA HIS A 26 21.59 15.07 -2.16
C HIS A 26 20.41 15.07 -1.16
N GLN A 27 19.59 16.12 -1.17
CA GLN A 27 18.41 16.21 -0.31
C GLN A 27 17.37 15.14 -0.64
N THR A 28 17.12 14.88 -1.92
CA THR A 28 16.26 13.79 -2.39
C THR A 28 16.66 12.46 -1.78
N ARG A 29 17.96 12.11 -1.82
CA ARG A 29 18.45 10.84 -1.24
C ARG A 29 18.19 10.72 0.25
N HIS A 30 18.25 11.82 1.00
CA HIS A 30 18.04 11.82 2.43
C HIS A 30 16.55 11.78 2.81
N MET A 31 15.71 12.54 2.11
CA MET A 31 14.26 12.60 2.37
C MET A 31 13.55 11.28 2.05
N HIS A 32 14.06 10.50 1.09
CA HIS A 32 13.46 9.22 0.73
C HIS A 32 13.80 8.07 1.69
N ALA A 33 14.78 8.20 2.58
CA ALA A 33 15.20 7.10 3.44
C ALA A 33 14.07 6.61 4.37
N GLU A 34 13.39 7.54 5.05
CA GLU A 34 12.33 7.18 6.02
C GLU A 34 11.06 6.68 5.31
N VAL A 35 10.68 7.33 4.20
CA VAL A 35 9.56 6.87 3.37
C VAL A 35 9.83 5.45 2.86
N ASN A 36 11.03 5.20 2.32
CA ASN A 36 11.40 3.88 1.82
C ASN A 36 11.37 2.83 2.94
N ARG A 37 11.80 3.19 4.16
CA ARG A 37 11.75 2.29 5.31
C ARG A 37 10.32 1.92 5.68
N LEU A 38 9.42 2.90 5.79
CA LEU A 38 8.01 2.65 6.14
C LEU A 38 7.31 1.84 5.05
N THR A 39 7.61 2.12 3.77
CA THR A 39 7.10 1.34 2.64
C THR A 39 7.54 -0.12 2.73
N GLN A 40 8.82 -0.40 3.04
CA GLN A 40 9.30 -1.77 3.21
C GLN A 40 8.55 -2.51 4.32
N ILE A 41 8.34 -1.87 5.47
CA ILE A 41 7.60 -2.49 6.59
C ILE A 41 6.15 -2.78 6.18
N HIS A 42 5.50 -1.84 5.47
CA HIS A 42 4.15 -2.01 4.98
C HIS A 42 4.06 -3.17 3.98
N ASP A 43 4.98 -3.26 3.04
CA ASP A 43 5.00 -4.31 2.02
C ASP A 43 5.19 -5.70 2.64
N ASP A 44 6.10 -5.84 3.61
CA ASP A 44 6.28 -7.08 4.37
C ASP A 44 5.00 -7.49 5.09
N LEU A 45 4.30 -6.53 5.72
CA LEU A 45 3.05 -6.80 6.42
C LEU A 45 1.92 -7.21 5.46
N MET A 46 1.86 -6.61 4.28
CA MET A 46 0.88 -6.95 3.24
C MET A 46 1.09 -8.35 2.68
N VAL A 47 2.34 -8.79 2.54
CA VAL A 47 2.65 -10.17 2.14
C VAL A 47 2.11 -11.16 3.18
N GLU A 48 2.37 -10.93 4.46
CA GLU A 48 1.90 -11.82 5.52
C GLU A 48 0.36 -11.81 5.62
N TRP A 49 -0.26 -10.64 5.50
CA TRP A 49 -1.72 -10.52 5.44
C TRP A 49 -2.32 -11.26 4.25
N GLY A 50 -1.70 -11.17 3.08
CA GLY A 50 -2.11 -11.90 1.89
C GLY A 50 -2.05 -13.41 2.13
N ARG A 51 -0.96 -13.88 2.74
CA ARG A 51 -0.78 -15.29 3.13
C ARG A 51 -1.87 -15.74 4.11
N LEU A 52 -2.11 -14.99 5.19
CA LEU A 52 -3.16 -15.30 6.15
C LEU A 52 -4.56 -15.29 5.53
N THR A 53 -4.81 -14.41 4.56
CA THR A 53 -6.08 -14.34 3.84
C THR A 53 -6.28 -15.58 2.97
N LEU A 54 -5.24 -16.08 2.33
CA LEU A 54 -5.29 -17.34 1.58
C LEU A 54 -5.50 -18.54 2.51
N GLU A 55 -4.84 -18.56 3.67
CA GLU A 55 -5.04 -19.58 4.70
C GLU A 55 -6.49 -19.60 5.21
N GLN A 56 -7.08 -18.43 5.48
CA GLN A 56 -8.49 -18.30 5.89
C GLN A 56 -9.47 -18.60 4.75
N GLY A 57 -9.18 -18.13 3.54
CA GLY A 57 -10.00 -18.37 2.36
C GLY A 57 -10.09 -19.86 2.00
N ALA A 58 -9.02 -20.62 2.21
CA ALA A 58 -9.04 -22.07 2.08
C ALA A 58 -10.02 -22.74 3.07
N LEU A 59 -10.05 -22.26 4.31
CA LEU A 59 -10.96 -22.74 5.37
C LEU A 59 -12.41 -22.25 5.20
N ALA A 60 -12.61 -21.11 4.55
CA ALA A 60 -13.92 -20.52 4.26
C ALA A 60 -14.50 -20.95 2.90
N SER A 61 -13.86 -21.90 2.21
CA SER A 61 -14.39 -22.37 0.92
C SER A 61 -15.80 -22.96 1.11
N PRO A 62 -16.81 -22.50 0.34
CA PRO A 62 -18.18 -22.99 0.45
C PRO A 62 -18.28 -24.52 0.34
N MET A 63 -17.38 -25.11 -0.45
CA MET A 63 -17.26 -26.56 -0.63
C MET A 63 -16.95 -27.29 0.68
N LEU A 64 -16.09 -26.75 1.55
CA LEU A 64 -15.80 -27.35 2.86
C LEU A 64 -16.99 -27.21 3.83
N LEU A 65 -17.71 -26.09 3.73
CA LEU A 65 -18.90 -25.81 4.52
C LEU A 65 -20.03 -26.79 4.16
N GLU A 66 -20.29 -26.98 2.87
CA GLU A 66 -21.28 -27.93 2.36
C GLU A 66 -20.91 -29.38 2.71
N GLN A 67 -19.63 -29.74 2.61
CA GLN A 67 -19.17 -31.08 3.00
C GLN A 67 -19.41 -31.34 4.49
N ARG A 68 -19.11 -30.37 5.37
CA ARG A 68 -19.40 -30.47 6.81
C ARG A 68 -20.89 -30.48 7.10
N ALA A 69 -21.67 -29.64 6.41
CA ALA A 69 -23.13 -29.61 6.54
C ALA A 69 -23.74 -30.96 6.19
N GLY A 70 -23.26 -31.61 5.12
CA GLY A 70 -23.65 -32.97 4.75
C GLY A 70 -23.26 -34.02 5.80
N GLN A 71 -22.06 -33.94 6.38
CA GLN A 71 -21.64 -34.83 7.49
C GLN A 71 -22.50 -34.66 8.74
N LEU A 72 -22.93 -33.42 9.03
CA LEU A 72 -23.80 -33.09 10.17
C LEU A 72 -25.30 -33.26 9.84
N GLN A 73 -25.65 -33.72 8.64
CA GLN A 73 -27.05 -33.86 8.18
C GLN A 73 -27.85 -32.56 8.29
N LEU A 74 -27.18 -31.40 8.19
CA LEU A 74 -27.82 -30.10 8.15
C LEU A 74 -28.66 -29.99 6.87
N ARG A 75 -29.88 -29.47 6.99
CA ARG A 75 -30.77 -29.16 5.87
C ARG A 75 -30.87 -27.65 5.73
N GLU A 76 -31.01 -27.21 4.49
CA GLU A 76 -31.30 -25.82 4.19
C GLU A 76 -32.64 -25.44 4.83
N PRO A 77 -32.71 -24.34 5.60
CA PRO A 77 -33.95 -23.96 6.27
C PRO A 77 -34.99 -23.54 5.23
N GLU A 78 -36.24 -24.00 5.41
CA GLU A 78 -37.36 -23.51 4.61
C GLU A 78 -37.57 -22.02 4.88
N SER A 79 -38.06 -21.29 3.87
CA SER A 79 -38.27 -19.83 3.91
C SER A 79 -39.17 -19.35 5.05
N ALA A 80 -39.93 -20.25 5.69
CA ALA A 80 -40.73 -19.96 6.89
C ALA A 80 -39.93 -19.88 8.21
N GLN A 81 -38.66 -20.30 8.23
CA GLN A 81 -37.80 -20.30 9.44
C GLN A 81 -36.76 -19.16 9.45
N ILE A 82 -36.77 -18.31 8.42
CA ILE A 82 -35.84 -17.18 8.29
C ILE A 82 -36.48 -15.97 8.95
N GLU A 83 -36.07 -15.68 10.19
CA GLU A 83 -36.50 -14.47 10.90
C GLU A 83 -35.54 -13.31 10.60
N LEU A 84 -36.04 -12.31 9.87
CA LEU A 84 -35.29 -11.09 9.59
C LEU A 84 -35.24 -10.24 10.86
N LEU A 85 -34.06 -10.20 11.49
CA LEU A 85 -33.80 -9.31 12.61
C LEU A 85 -33.96 -7.85 12.14
N PRO A 86 -34.75 -7.03 12.87
CA PRO A 86 -34.92 -5.62 12.51
C PRO A 86 -33.57 -4.90 12.56
N GLU A 87 -33.33 -4.08 11.54
CA GLU A 87 -32.13 -3.26 11.40
C GLU A 87 -31.96 -2.37 12.64
N VAL A 88 -30.88 -2.58 13.38
CA VAL A 88 -30.53 -1.74 14.54
C VAL A 88 -30.08 -0.40 14.00
N SER A 89 -31.01 0.54 13.92
CA SER A 89 -30.75 1.93 13.59
C SER A 89 -29.81 2.56 14.64
N ARG A 90 -28.69 3.10 14.18
CA ARG A 90 -27.87 4.07 14.91
C ARG A 90 -27.80 5.36 14.13
#